data_AF-A0ABD1KW37-F1
#
_entry.id   AF-A0ABD1KW37-F1
#
_cell.length_a   1.000
_cell.length_b   1.000
_cell.length_c   1.000
_cell.angle_alpha   90.00
_cell.angle_beta   90.00
_cell.angle_gamma   90.00
#
_symmetry.space_group_name_H-M   'P 1'
#
loop_
_entity.id
_entity.type
_entity.pdbx_description
1 polymer ?
#
loop_
_entity_poly.entity_id
_entity_poly.type
_entity_poly.pdbx_seq_one_letter_code
_entity_poly.pdbx_strand_id
1 'polypeptide(L)'
;MENAGRLLSRMPRILLYILWLYTTKVNAADLGGHSLLAFATYIEGETPFPMFGAVLMLDDIQIGFYSSSGRKLIPRGPMNDKDIGSSNQKNAITVFTVIHENMISQVHKLIHLYNSTHGVQSHQGIFGCDLKASDKPGRMICKEAFNGDSGDETYLSIADKTLETKFKWPGAWTAHQLESVKLMITDLYQPICIGALYDLLNQTRKYVRRKVKPRVRLLQRALPDNGGVKVTCLATGFYPRHINLTLLRDGQPVPDHQITGGELLPNGDGTYQMRKSLEVSTEEVQHHQYTCTAQHLSLDNKLDILLEPRPGQNHVVVAVVMLTLVCLPVFIIFVFCWKRIKGSQKSKEDVKEESEEAPQEEEPLETLSSG
;
A
#
# COMPACT_ATOMS: atom_id res chain seq x y z
N MET A 1 -36.31 -8.42 -41.66
CA MET A 1 -35.65 -7.42 -40.80
C MET A 1 -36.24 -6.05 -41.11
N GLU A 2 -37.42 -5.77 -40.60
CA GLU A 2 -38.05 -4.43 -40.64
C GLU A 2 -39.35 -4.57 -39.83
N ASN A 3 -39.25 -4.52 -38.50
CA ASN A 3 -40.37 -4.25 -37.58
C ASN A 3 -39.98 -4.28 -36.09
N ALA A 4 -38.73 -4.58 -35.73
CA ALA A 4 -38.25 -4.47 -34.35
C ALA A 4 -37.89 -3.03 -33.92
N GLY A 5 -37.74 -2.09 -34.86
CA GLY A 5 -37.24 -0.73 -34.61
C GLY A 5 -38.28 0.30 -34.13
N ARG A 6 -39.57 -0.05 -34.09
CA ARG A 6 -40.66 0.92 -33.85
C ARG A 6 -41.35 0.82 -32.48
N LEU A 7 -40.94 -0.12 -31.62
CA LEU A 7 -41.47 -0.26 -30.25
C LEU A 7 -40.61 0.40 -29.17
N LEU A 8 -39.40 0.88 -29.49
CA LEU A 8 -38.51 1.53 -28.52
C LEU A 8 -38.65 3.06 -28.45
N SER A 9 -39.36 3.72 -29.38
CA SER A 9 -39.47 5.19 -29.42
C SER A 9 -40.62 5.79 -28.59
N ARG A 10 -41.41 4.95 -27.89
CA ARG A 10 -42.64 5.38 -27.19
C ARG A 10 -42.67 5.04 -25.69
N MET A 11 -41.56 4.62 -25.09
CA MET A 11 -41.49 4.48 -23.64
C MET A 11 -41.20 5.84 -22.98
N PRO A 12 -41.96 6.26 -21.94
CA PRO A 12 -41.71 7.51 -21.26
C PRO A 12 -40.28 7.53 -20.71
N ARG A 13 -39.57 8.65 -20.85
CA ARG A 13 -38.16 8.83 -20.42
C ARG A 13 -37.90 8.39 -18.96
N ILE A 14 -38.96 8.34 -18.15
CA ILE A 14 -38.95 7.85 -16.76
C ILE A 14 -38.72 6.32 -16.69
N LEU A 15 -39.26 5.53 -17.62
CA LEU A 15 -39.09 4.07 -17.63
C LEU A 15 -37.65 3.64 -18.00
N LEU A 16 -36.99 4.40 -18.88
CA LEU A 16 -35.57 4.22 -19.22
C LEU A 16 -34.67 4.58 -18.04
N TYR A 17 -35.04 5.61 -17.26
CA TYR A 17 -34.34 5.97 -16.03
C TYR A 17 -34.51 4.93 -14.92
N ILE A 18 -35.71 4.34 -14.80
CA ILE A 18 -35.97 3.23 -13.87
C ILE A 18 -35.20 1.98 -14.31
N LEU A 19 -35.18 1.63 -15.61
CA LEU A 19 -34.34 0.51 -16.09
C LEU A 19 -32.84 0.76 -15.89
N TRP A 20 -32.38 2.01 -16.00
CA TRP A 20 -30.99 2.41 -15.73
C TRP A 20 -30.64 2.37 -14.23
N LEU A 21 -31.60 2.72 -13.36
CA LEU A 21 -31.48 2.56 -11.90
C LEU A 21 -31.56 1.08 -11.46
N TYR A 22 -32.20 0.21 -12.26
CA TYR A 22 -32.21 -1.25 -12.03
C TYR A 22 -31.00 -1.98 -12.63
N THR A 23 -30.26 -1.40 -13.58
CA THR A 23 -29.03 -1.98 -14.15
C THR A 23 -27.73 -1.44 -13.54
N THR A 24 -27.83 -0.49 -12.61
CA THR A 24 -26.69 0.02 -11.81
C THR A 24 -26.86 -0.24 -10.32
N LYS A 25 -27.46 -1.37 -9.94
CA LYS A 25 -26.88 -2.13 -8.82
C LYS A 25 -25.81 -3.03 -9.41
N VAL A 26 -24.63 -2.46 -9.60
CA VAL A 26 -23.42 -3.26 -9.39
C VAL A 26 -23.57 -3.71 -7.94
N ASN A 27 -24.08 -4.91 -7.74
CA ASN A 27 -23.82 -5.62 -6.50
C ASN A 27 -22.32 -5.46 -6.32
N ALA A 28 -21.93 -4.70 -5.30
CA ALA A 28 -20.60 -4.80 -4.75
C ALA A 28 -20.40 -6.30 -4.61
N ALA A 29 -19.58 -6.86 -5.51
CA ALA A 29 -19.36 -8.28 -5.54
C ALA A 29 -19.00 -8.64 -4.10
N ASP A 30 -19.72 -9.61 -3.56
CA ASP A 30 -19.26 -10.37 -2.43
C ASP A 30 -18.00 -11.11 -2.93
N LEU A 31 -16.88 -10.36 -3.00
CA LEU A 31 -15.54 -10.85 -3.22
C LEU A 31 -15.12 -11.49 -1.89
N GLY A 32 -14.94 -12.78 -1.77
CA GLY A 32 -15.00 -13.87 -2.72
C GLY A 32 -14.93 -15.17 -1.91
N GLY A 33 -14.79 -16.29 -2.59
CA GLY A 33 -14.55 -17.57 -1.92
C GLY A 33 -13.37 -17.54 -0.94
N HIS A 34 -13.38 -18.46 0.02
CA HIS A 34 -12.27 -18.65 0.95
C HIS A 34 -11.36 -19.78 0.50
N SER A 35 -10.09 -19.78 0.89
CA SER A 35 -9.15 -20.84 0.55
C SER A 35 -8.22 -21.19 1.71
N LEU A 36 -7.89 -22.46 1.83
CA LEU A 36 -6.85 -22.96 2.72
C LEU A 36 -5.75 -23.56 1.86
N LEU A 37 -4.59 -22.91 1.83
CA LEU A 37 -3.46 -23.30 0.98
C LEU A 37 -2.21 -23.57 1.84
N ALA A 38 -1.56 -24.70 1.58
CA ALA A 38 -0.25 -25.03 2.10
C ALA A 38 0.80 -24.85 1.01
N PHE A 39 1.79 -24.00 1.31
CA PHE A 39 2.98 -23.80 0.49
C PHE A 39 4.08 -24.67 1.06
N ALA A 40 4.26 -25.86 0.49
CA ALA A 40 5.24 -26.83 0.94
C ALA A 40 6.54 -26.67 0.15
N THR A 41 7.66 -26.92 0.81
CA THR A 41 8.99 -26.94 0.21
C THR A 41 9.75 -28.12 0.80
N TYR A 42 10.26 -28.96 -0.08
CA TYR A 42 11.24 -30.00 0.20
C TYR A 42 12.58 -29.61 -0.42
N ILE A 43 13.66 -29.82 0.34
CA ILE A 43 15.02 -29.48 -0.06
C ILE A 43 15.90 -30.71 0.11
N GLU A 44 16.49 -31.17 -0.99
CA GLU A 44 17.50 -32.23 -1.02
C GLU A 44 18.89 -31.58 -1.06
N GLY A 45 19.70 -31.84 -0.04
CA GLY A 45 21.06 -31.31 0.08
C GLY A 45 21.31 -30.52 1.36
N GLU A 46 22.57 -30.10 1.54
CA GLU A 46 23.00 -29.41 2.76
C GLU A 46 22.53 -27.95 2.76
N THR A 47 21.61 -27.60 3.67
CA THR A 47 21.15 -26.23 3.89
C THR A 47 20.92 -25.96 5.38
N PRO A 48 20.93 -24.68 5.81
CA PRO A 48 20.54 -24.32 7.19
C PRO A 48 19.03 -24.44 7.44
N PHE A 49 18.23 -24.80 6.43
CA PHE A 49 16.77 -24.92 6.50
C PHE A 49 16.35 -26.37 6.76
N PRO A 50 15.15 -26.61 7.33
CA PRO A 50 14.64 -27.98 7.45
C PRO A 50 14.43 -28.59 6.06
N MET A 51 14.68 -29.90 5.94
CA MET A 51 14.48 -30.65 4.69
C MET A 51 13.05 -30.51 4.16
N PHE A 52 12.06 -30.36 5.04
CA PHE A 52 10.69 -30.10 4.67
C PHE A 52 10.03 -29.07 5.58
N GLY A 53 9.34 -28.12 4.96
CA GLY A 53 8.51 -27.14 5.65
C GLY A 53 7.25 -26.81 4.84
N ALA A 54 6.18 -26.47 5.53
CA ALA A 54 4.94 -26.03 4.90
C ALA A 54 4.36 -24.80 5.60
N VAL A 55 4.11 -23.74 4.85
CA VAL A 55 3.42 -22.54 5.33
C VAL A 55 1.93 -22.69 5.05
N LEU A 56 1.10 -22.60 6.09
CA LEU A 56 -0.35 -22.69 5.96
C LEU A 56 -0.96 -21.28 5.91
N MET A 57 -1.68 -21.01 4.83
CA MET A 57 -2.34 -19.75 4.53
C MET A 57 -3.85 -19.95 4.50
N LEU A 58 -4.56 -19.15 5.27
CA LEU A 58 -6.01 -18.99 5.17
C LEU A 58 -6.27 -17.68 4.43
N ASP A 59 -6.79 -17.77 3.22
CA ASP A 59 -6.83 -16.69 2.24
C ASP A 59 -5.43 -16.08 2.04
N ASP A 60 -5.24 -14.84 2.49
CA ASP A 60 -3.99 -14.10 2.42
C ASP A 60 -3.28 -13.99 3.79
N ILE A 61 -3.78 -14.68 4.82
CA ILE A 61 -3.26 -14.67 6.19
C ILE A 61 -2.47 -15.94 6.48
N GLN A 62 -1.21 -15.77 6.90
CA GLN A 62 -0.44 -16.90 7.44
C GLN A 62 -0.96 -17.28 8.83
N ILE A 63 -1.46 -18.51 8.95
CA ILE A 63 -2.04 -19.04 10.19
C ILE A 63 -1.14 -20.08 10.87
N GLY A 64 -0.18 -20.67 10.13
CA GLY A 64 0.74 -21.64 10.71
C GLY A 64 1.95 -21.96 9.86
N PHE A 65 2.90 -22.63 10.48
CA PHE A 65 4.09 -23.19 9.84
C PHE A 65 4.35 -24.60 10.39
N TYR A 66 4.48 -25.57 9.50
CA TYR A 66 4.86 -26.94 9.82
C TYR A 66 6.31 -27.19 9.39
N SER A 67 7.06 -27.95 10.18
CA SER A 67 8.40 -28.42 9.83
C SER A 67 8.57 -29.89 10.17
N SER A 68 9.26 -30.63 9.31
CA SER A 68 9.56 -32.06 9.54
C SER A 68 10.44 -32.32 10.77
N SER A 69 11.30 -31.37 11.15
CA SER A 69 12.14 -31.50 12.35
C SER A 69 11.34 -31.46 13.65
N GLY A 70 10.30 -30.60 13.70
CA GLY A 70 9.45 -30.43 14.88
C GLY A 70 8.18 -31.28 14.89
N ARG A 71 7.78 -31.83 13.72
CA ARG A 71 6.52 -32.60 13.50
C ARG A 71 5.30 -31.98 14.18
N LYS A 72 5.21 -30.65 14.16
CA LYS A 72 4.15 -29.86 14.78
C LYS A 72 3.79 -28.68 13.89
N LEU A 73 2.51 -28.32 13.88
CA LEU A 73 2.02 -27.10 13.24
C LEU A 73 2.16 -25.97 14.26
N ILE A 74 3.06 -25.04 13.99
CA ILE A 74 3.33 -23.90 14.87
C ILE A 74 2.39 -22.76 14.44
N PRO A 75 1.53 -22.23 15.33
CA PRO A 75 0.65 -21.12 14.99
C PRO A 75 1.44 -19.86 14.60
N ARG A 76 0.90 -19.12 13.64
CA ARG A 76 1.46 -17.86 13.15
C ARG A 76 0.35 -16.82 12.97
N GLY A 77 0.77 -15.57 12.85
CA GLY A 77 -0.14 -14.45 12.65
C GLY A 77 -1.15 -14.31 13.80
N PRO A 78 -2.46 -14.29 13.54
CA PRO A 78 -3.47 -14.07 14.56
C PRO A 78 -3.81 -15.31 15.41
N MET A 79 -3.23 -16.48 15.09
CA MET A 79 -3.54 -17.75 15.72
C MET A 79 -2.69 -18.02 16.96
N ASN A 80 -3.26 -18.76 17.91
CA ASN A 80 -2.54 -19.41 19.00
C ASN A 80 -2.74 -20.94 18.97
N ASP A 81 -2.05 -21.67 19.87
CA ASP A 81 -2.12 -23.14 19.94
C ASP A 81 -3.54 -23.66 20.21
N LYS A 82 -4.37 -22.92 20.95
CA LYS A 82 -5.76 -23.31 21.25
C LYS A 82 -6.66 -23.16 20.04
N ASP A 83 -6.41 -22.16 19.21
CA ASP A 83 -7.21 -21.91 18.01
C ASP A 83 -7.05 -23.08 17.02
N ILE A 84 -5.81 -23.48 16.69
CA ILE A 84 -5.57 -24.63 15.80
C ILE A 84 -6.35 -25.86 16.28
N GLY A 85 -6.30 -26.15 17.57
CA GLY A 85 -7.01 -27.28 18.16
C GLY A 85 -6.36 -28.64 17.83
N SER A 86 -6.67 -29.66 18.63
CA SER A 86 -6.04 -30.98 18.53
C SER A 86 -6.38 -31.71 17.22
N SER A 87 -7.61 -31.54 16.71
CA SER A 87 -8.06 -32.16 15.46
C SER A 87 -7.25 -31.67 14.26
N ASN A 88 -7.17 -30.34 14.05
CA ASN A 88 -6.39 -29.79 12.94
C ASN A 88 -4.89 -30.06 13.11
N GLN A 89 -4.39 -30.08 14.35
CA GLN A 89 -3.00 -30.46 14.60
C GLN A 89 -2.70 -31.89 14.13
N LYS A 90 -3.57 -32.86 14.44
CA LYS A 90 -3.42 -34.24 14.00
C LYS A 90 -3.55 -34.36 12.48
N ASN A 91 -4.57 -33.72 11.91
CA ASN A 91 -4.83 -33.71 10.47
C ASN A 91 -3.65 -33.11 9.68
N ALA A 92 -3.08 -32.00 10.15
CA ALA A 92 -1.91 -31.38 9.54
C ALA A 92 -0.70 -32.32 9.55
N ILE A 93 -0.45 -33.03 10.67
CA ILE A 93 0.64 -34.01 10.75
C ILE A 93 0.42 -35.13 9.72
N THR A 94 -0.78 -35.69 9.64
CA THR A 94 -1.12 -36.75 8.67
C THR A 94 -0.89 -36.26 7.24
N VAL A 95 -1.50 -35.13 6.85
CA VAL A 95 -1.42 -34.58 5.50
C VAL A 95 0.01 -34.24 5.11
N PHE A 96 0.74 -33.54 5.98
CA PHE A 96 2.11 -33.13 5.67
C PHE A 96 3.11 -34.27 5.68
N THR A 97 2.84 -35.36 6.40
CA THR A 97 3.66 -36.57 6.30
C THR A 97 3.51 -37.20 4.91
N VAL A 98 2.28 -37.36 4.43
CA VAL A 98 2.03 -37.93 3.09
C VAL A 98 2.59 -37.02 1.98
N ILE A 99 2.42 -35.70 2.09
CA ILE A 99 3.00 -34.75 1.13
C ILE A 99 4.52 -34.85 1.14
N HIS A 100 5.16 -34.89 2.31
CA HIS A 100 6.61 -35.00 2.41
C HIS A 100 7.15 -36.28 1.76
N GLU A 101 6.55 -37.43 2.03
CA GLU A 101 6.93 -38.71 1.42
C GLU A 101 6.76 -38.70 -0.11
N ASN A 102 5.65 -38.13 -0.60
CA ASN A 102 5.41 -37.99 -2.03
C ASN A 102 6.46 -37.07 -2.68
N MET A 103 6.78 -35.94 -2.05
CA MET A 103 7.78 -35.00 -2.55
C MET A 103 9.18 -35.61 -2.63
N ILE A 104 9.59 -36.40 -1.64
CA ILE A 104 10.87 -37.17 -1.68
C ILE A 104 10.89 -38.09 -2.89
N SER A 105 9.85 -38.92 -3.06
CA SER A 105 9.75 -39.85 -4.19
C SER A 105 9.80 -39.13 -5.54
N GLN A 106 9.13 -37.98 -5.66
CA GLN A 106 9.14 -37.20 -6.89
C GLN A 106 10.51 -36.55 -7.17
N VAL A 107 11.18 -36.01 -6.14
CA VAL A 107 12.54 -35.44 -6.30
C VAL A 107 13.53 -36.46 -6.81
N HIS A 108 13.54 -37.69 -6.26
CA HIS A 108 14.41 -38.75 -6.77
C HIS A 108 14.18 -39.03 -8.26
N LYS A 109 12.92 -39.07 -8.71
CA LYS A 109 12.60 -39.27 -10.14
C LYS A 109 13.06 -38.08 -11.00
N LEU A 110 12.78 -36.86 -10.56
CA LEU A 110 13.09 -35.64 -11.31
C LEU A 110 14.61 -35.42 -11.43
N ILE A 111 15.37 -35.70 -10.36
CA ILE A 111 16.84 -35.69 -10.39
C ILE A 111 17.37 -36.59 -11.49
N HIS A 112 16.86 -37.82 -11.60
CA HIS A 112 17.25 -38.76 -12.65
C HIS A 112 16.82 -38.28 -14.04
N LEU A 113 15.58 -37.80 -14.20
CA LEU A 113 15.05 -37.35 -15.50
C LEU A 113 15.80 -36.14 -16.05
N TYR A 114 16.19 -35.20 -15.18
CA TYR A 114 16.89 -33.98 -15.56
C TYR A 114 18.41 -34.09 -15.44
N ASN A 115 18.96 -35.28 -15.14
CA ASN A 115 20.39 -35.49 -14.90
C ASN A 115 21.01 -34.45 -13.94
N SER A 116 20.27 -34.07 -12.89
CA SER A 116 20.70 -33.05 -11.93
C SER A 116 21.61 -33.67 -10.87
N THR A 117 22.92 -33.69 -11.12
CA THR A 117 23.88 -34.44 -10.29
C THR A 117 24.57 -33.63 -9.19
N HIS A 118 24.41 -32.30 -9.17
CA HIS A 118 25.11 -31.41 -8.26
C HIS A 118 24.21 -30.31 -7.72
N GLY A 119 24.53 -29.84 -6.52
CA GLY A 119 23.85 -28.72 -5.87
C GLY A 119 22.60 -29.13 -5.12
N VAL A 120 22.01 -28.15 -4.45
CA VAL A 120 20.79 -28.28 -3.67
C VAL A 120 19.60 -28.34 -4.63
N GLN A 121 18.77 -29.38 -4.49
CA GLN A 121 17.55 -29.53 -5.27
C GLN A 121 16.36 -29.11 -4.44
N SER A 122 15.40 -28.44 -5.05
CA SER A 122 14.20 -27.96 -4.38
C SER A 122 12.95 -28.43 -5.11
N HIS A 123 12.02 -28.99 -4.36
CA HIS A 123 10.68 -29.27 -4.82
C HIS A 123 9.71 -28.42 -4.01
N GLN A 124 8.87 -27.66 -4.68
CA GLN A 124 7.89 -26.79 -4.08
C GLN A 124 6.49 -27.17 -4.54
N GLY A 125 5.51 -27.04 -3.66
CA GLY A 125 4.13 -27.34 -4.02
C GLY A 125 3.12 -26.44 -3.30
N ILE A 126 2.02 -26.17 -3.99
CA ILE A 126 0.84 -25.50 -3.45
C ILE A 126 -0.27 -26.54 -3.39
N PHE A 127 -0.69 -26.87 -2.17
CA PHE A 127 -1.72 -27.87 -1.90
C PHE A 127 -2.86 -27.25 -1.12
N GLY A 128 -4.11 -27.51 -1.48
CA GLY A 128 -5.20 -26.96 -0.68
C GLY A 128 -6.58 -27.09 -1.28
N CYS A 129 -7.51 -26.31 -0.74
CA CYS A 129 -8.90 -26.31 -1.14
C CYS A 129 -9.50 -24.91 -1.09
N ASP A 130 -10.54 -24.68 -1.89
CA ASP A 130 -11.33 -23.45 -1.86
C ASP A 130 -12.82 -23.72 -1.57
N LEU A 131 -13.47 -22.70 -1.02
CA LEU A 131 -14.92 -22.54 -0.97
C LEU A 131 -15.31 -21.52 -2.03
N LYS A 132 -16.46 -21.72 -2.68
CA LYS A 132 -17.09 -20.70 -3.52
C LYS A 132 -17.69 -19.61 -2.62
N ALA A 133 -18.04 -18.46 -3.20
CA ALA A 133 -18.72 -17.38 -2.48
C ALA A 133 -20.06 -17.78 -1.82
N SER A 134 -20.64 -18.92 -2.19
CA SER A 134 -21.81 -19.51 -1.54
C SER A 134 -21.48 -20.36 -0.30
N ASP A 135 -20.25 -20.27 0.21
CA ASP A 135 -19.68 -21.12 1.27
C ASP A 135 -19.76 -22.63 0.94
N LYS A 136 -19.92 -22.99 -0.33
CA LYS A 136 -19.94 -24.38 -0.80
C LYS A 136 -18.53 -24.81 -1.22
N PRO A 137 -18.15 -26.08 -1.02
CA PRO A 137 -16.88 -26.60 -1.52
C PRO A 137 -16.68 -26.33 -3.01
N GLY A 138 -15.52 -25.80 -3.36
CA GLY A 138 -15.12 -25.52 -4.72
C GLY A 138 -14.22 -26.62 -5.26
N ARG A 139 -12.91 -26.41 -5.19
CA ARG A 139 -11.89 -27.27 -5.80
C ARG A 139 -10.80 -27.63 -4.82
N MET A 140 -10.21 -28.80 -5.02
CA MET A 140 -8.89 -29.15 -4.51
C MET A 140 -7.84 -28.68 -5.52
N ILE A 141 -6.72 -28.18 -5.02
CA ILE A 141 -5.64 -27.58 -5.81
C ILE A 141 -4.33 -28.28 -5.44
N CYS A 142 -3.61 -28.73 -6.46
CA CYS A 142 -2.24 -29.19 -6.37
C CYS A 142 -1.44 -28.54 -7.50
N LYS A 143 -0.36 -27.84 -7.18
CA LYS A 143 0.58 -27.30 -8.18
C LYS A 143 1.98 -27.55 -7.69
N GLU A 144 2.83 -28.05 -8.57
CA GLU A 144 4.20 -28.42 -8.19
C GLU A 144 5.23 -27.63 -9.01
N ALA A 145 6.44 -27.53 -8.50
CA ALA A 145 7.58 -26.88 -9.16
C ALA A 145 8.89 -27.50 -8.67
N PHE A 146 9.86 -27.66 -9.57
CA PHE A 146 11.16 -28.26 -9.28
C PHE A 146 12.26 -27.29 -9.71
N ASN A 147 13.16 -26.95 -8.79
CA ASN A 147 14.24 -25.97 -8.99
C ASN A 147 13.78 -24.62 -9.58
N GLY A 148 12.57 -24.18 -9.21
CA GLY A 148 11.96 -22.94 -9.69
C GLY A 148 11.20 -23.08 -11.01
N ASP A 149 11.32 -24.21 -11.71
CA ASP A 149 10.57 -24.49 -12.93
C ASP A 149 9.19 -25.06 -12.60
N SER A 150 8.15 -24.46 -13.17
CA SER A 150 6.76 -24.86 -12.94
C SER A 150 6.51 -26.28 -13.48
N GLY A 151 5.98 -27.15 -12.62
CA GLY A 151 5.66 -28.54 -12.91
C GLY A 151 4.17 -28.79 -13.12
N ASP A 152 3.77 -30.01 -12.77
CA ASP A 152 2.42 -30.52 -12.96
C ASP A 152 1.40 -29.73 -12.12
N GLU A 153 0.20 -29.59 -12.68
CA GLU A 153 -0.93 -28.97 -11.98
C GLU A 153 -2.15 -29.89 -12.02
N THR A 154 -2.75 -30.14 -10.86
CA THR A 154 -3.96 -30.95 -10.73
C THR A 154 -5.04 -30.16 -9.99
N TYR A 155 -6.24 -30.18 -10.56
CA TYR A 155 -7.43 -29.57 -9.99
C TYR A 155 -8.53 -30.62 -9.92
N LEU A 156 -9.12 -30.81 -8.74
CA LEU A 156 -10.32 -31.64 -8.58
C LEU A 156 -11.48 -30.71 -8.26
N SER A 157 -12.49 -30.66 -9.13
CA SER A 157 -13.74 -30.00 -8.78
C SER A 157 -14.59 -30.94 -7.90
N ILE A 158 -14.97 -30.45 -6.72
CA ILE A 158 -15.63 -31.26 -5.70
C ILE A 158 -17.08 -31.57 -6.09
N ALA A 159 -17.74 -30.65 -6.81
CA ALA A 159 -19.16 -30.74 -7.12
C ALA A 159 -19.49 -31.84 -8.15
N ASP A 160 -18.64 -31.99 -9.16
CA ASP A 160 -18.78 -32.91 -10.28
C ASP A 160 -17.76 -34.07 -10.22
N LYS A 161 -16.82 -34.04 -9.27
CA LYS A 161 -15.75 -35.03 -9.09
C LYS A 161 -14.89 -35.19 -10.35
N THR A 162 -14.71 -34.10 -11.09
CA THR A 162 -13.87 -34.07 -12.30
C THR A 162 -12.43 -33.72 -11.92
N LEU A 163 -11.50 -34.54 -12.40
CA LEU A 163 -10.07 -34.35 -12.19
C LEU A 163 -9.47 -33.80 -13.48
N GLU A 164 -8.90 -32.61 -13.42
CA GLU A 164 -8.17 -31.98 -14.50
C GLU A 164 -6.68 -31.97 -14.15
N THR A 165 -5.84 -32.45 -15.04
CA THR A 165 -4.38 -32.43 -14.84
C THR A 165 -3.68 -31.84 -16.06
N LYS A 166 -2.67 -30.99 -15.79
CA LYS A 166 -1.76 -30.43 -16.78
C LYS A 166 -0.37 -30.95 -16.49
N PHE A 167 0.04 -31.97 -17.24
CA PHE A 167 1.39 -32.53 -17.14
C PHE A 167 2.38 -31.62 -17.87
N LYS A 168 3.41 -31.17 -17.15
CA LYS A 168 4.53 -30.40 -17.70
C LYS A 168 5.84 -31.16 -17.57
N TRP A 169 5.96 -32.03 -16.59
CA TRP A 169 7.13 -32.88 -16.45
C TRP A 169 7.07 -34.11 -17.38
N PRO A 170 8.23 -34.68 -17.75
CA PRO A 170 8.27 -35.90 -18.53
C PRO A 170 7.60 -37.07 -17.78
N GLY A 171 6.71 -37.79 -18.48
CA GLY A 171 6.05 -38.98 -17.94
C GLY A 171 4.65 -38.70 -17.42
N ALA A 172 3.69 -38.63 -18.34
CA ALA A 172 2.27 -38.54 -17.98
C ALA A 172 1.84 -39.75 -17.14
N TRP A 173 0.95 -39.50 -16.18
CA TRP A 173 0.41 -40.57 -15.36
C TRP A 173 -0.42 -41.55 -16.18
N THR A 174 -0.28 -42.83 -15.86
CA THR A 174 -1.17 -43.89 -16.36
C THR A 174 -2.59 -43.69 -15.83
N ALA A 175 -3.58 -44.31 -16.48
CA ALA A 175 -4.97 -44.27 -16.02
C ALA A 175 -5.12 -44.77 -14.57
N HIS A 176 -4.37 -45.81 -14.19
CA HIS A 176 -4.36 -46.33 -12.82
C HIS A 176 -3.80 -45.31 -11.81
N GLN A 177 -2.73 -44.60 -12.17
CA GLN A 177 -2.15 -43.55 -11.33
C GLN A 177 -3.11 -42.36 -11.16
N LEU A 178 -3.77 -41.93 -12.24
CA LEU A 178 -4.79 -40.88 -12.18
C LEU A 178 -5.94 -41.26 -11.24
N GLU A 179 -6.45 -42.50 -11.32
CA GLU A 179 -7.52 -42.96 -10.43
C GLU A 179 -7.04 -43.06 -8.97
N SER A 180 -5.82 -43.55 -8.76
CA SER A 180 -5.22 -43.63 -7.41
C SER A 180 -5.07 -42.25 -6.77
N VAL A 181 -4.59 -41.26 -7.54
CA VAL A 181 -4.48 -39.87 -7.08
C VAL A 181 -5.86 -39.27 -6.83
N LYS A 182 -6.83 -39.54 -7.71
CA LYS A 182 -8.21 -39.08 -7.53
C LYS A 182 -8.79 -39.56 -6.20
N LEU A 183 -8.67 -40.86 -5.90
CA LEU A 183 -9.12 -41.46 -4.64
C LEU A 183 -8.41 -40.84 -3.43
N MET A 184 -7.08 -40.65 -3.50
CA MET A 184 -6.34 -39.99 -2.42
C MET A 184 -6.86 -38.56 -2.16
N ILE A 185 -7.13 -37.80 -3.22
CA ILE A 185 -7.67 -36.44 -3.09
C ILE A 185 -9.08 -36.49 -2.49
N THR A 186 -9.98 -37.35 -2.98
CA THR A 186 -11.37 -37.39 -2.51
C THR A 186 -11.52 -37.93 -1.10
N ASP A 187 -10.72 -38.93 -0.73
CA ASP A 187 -10.97 -39.74 0.47
C ASP A 187 -10.11 -39.29 1.66
N LEU A 188 -8.95 -38.68 1.40
CA LEU A 188 -8.05 -38.17 2.44
C LEU A 188 -8.00 -36.64 2.46
N TYR A 189 -7.57 -36.01 1.37
CA TYR A 189 -7.27 -34.57 1.39
C TYR A 189 -8.52 -33.70 1.44
N GLN A 190 -9.55 -34.03 0.66
CA GLN A 190 -10.79 -33.24 0.58
C GLN A 190 -11.51 -33.11 1.93
N PRO A 191 -11.88 -34.20 2.64
CA PRO A 191 -12.61 -34.07 3.91
C PRO A 191 -11.79 -33.33 4.97
N ILE A 192 -10.48 -33.58 5.02
CA ILE A 192 -9.58 -32.91 5.97
C ILE A 192 -9.46 -31.41 5.65
N CYS A 193 -9.20 -31.05 4.39
CA CYS A 193 -8.96 -29.66 4.02
C CYS A 193 -10.24 -28.83 4.17
N ILE A 194 -11.37 -29.32 3.66
CA ILE A 194 -12.64 -28.59 3.73
C ILE A 194 -13.11 -28.48 5.19
N GLY A 195 -12.98 -29.54 5.99
CA GLY A 195 -13.29 -29.51 7.42
C GLY A 195 -12.44 -28.47 8.17
N ALA A 196 -11.12 -28.51 7.96
CA ALA A 196 -10.20 -27.54 8.55
C ALA A 196 -10.50 -26.11 8.10
N LEU A 197 -10.83 -25.90 6.82
CA LEU A 197 -11.17 -24.58 6.28
C LEU A 197 -12.41 -23.99 6.99
N TYR A 198 -13.49 -24.77 7.17
CA TYR A 198 -14.65 -24.29 7.93
C TYR A 198 -14.31 -23.97 9.39
N ASP A 199 -13.58 -24.86 10.07
CA ASP A 199 -13.21 -24.67 11.48
C ASP A 199 -12.37 -23.40 11.67
N LEU A 200 -11.32 -23.23 10.85
CA LEU A 200 -10.40 -22.11 10.92
C LEU A 200 -11.08 -20.80 10.55
N LEU A 201 -11.99 -20.78 9.55
CA LEU A 201 -12.78 -19.61 9.22
C LEU A 201 -13.68 -19.17 10.37
N ASN A 202 -14.29 -20.11 11.09
CA ASN A 202 -15.13 -19.78 12.22
C ASN A 202 -14.32 -19.12 13.35
N GLN A 203 -13.14 -19.67 13.65
CA GLN A 203 -12.25 -19.15 14.70
C GLN A 203 -11.63 -17.79 14.34
N THR A 204 -11.24 -17.61 13.07
CA THR A 204 -10.54 -16.41 12.60
C THR A 204 -11.43 -15.39 11.91
N ARG A 205 -12.75 -15.57 11.98
CA ARG A 205 -13.75 -14.73 11.30
C ARG A 205 -13.48 -13.24 11.45
N LYS A 206 -13.10 -12.81 12.66
CA LYS A 206 -12.79 -11.39 12.96
C LYS A 206 -11.57 -10.86 12.21
N TYR A 207 -10.58 -11.71 11.93
CA TYR A 207 -9.35 -11.35 11.24
C TYR A 207 -9.51 -11.42 9.73
N VAL A 208 -10.11 -12.49 9.21
CA VAL A 208 -10.35 -12.68 7.77
C VAL A 208 -11.29 -11.61 7.22
N ARG A 209 -12.32 -11.23 7.99
CA ARG A 209 -13.32 -10.22 7.56
C ARG A 209 -12.97 -8.80 7.98
N ARG A 210 -11.82 -8.57 8.63
CA ARG A 210 -11.45 -7.21 9.05
C ARG A 210 -11.29 -6.33 7.83
N LYS A 211 -11.57 -5.04 8.00
CA LYS A 211 -11.38 -4.03 6.97
C LYS A 211 -10.55 -2.91 7.56
N VAL A 212 -9.37 -2.68 7.02
CA VAL A 212 -8.47 -1.61 7.47
C VAL A 212 -8.33 -0.59 6.36
N LYS A 213 -8.66 0.67 6.67
CA LYS A 213 -8.64 1.77 5.69
C LYS A 213 -7.21 2.12 5.28
N PRO A 214 -6.92 2.28 3.97
CA PRO A 214 -5.61 2.73 3.52
C PRO A 214 -5.32 4.13 4.02
N ARG A 215 -4.08 4.33 4.46
CA ARG A 215 -3.49 5.66 4.60
C ARG A 215 -2.88 6.03 3.26
N VAL A 216 -3.50 6.98 2.57
CA VAL A 216 -3.06 7.43 1.25
C VAL A 216 -2.31 8.74 1.39
N ARG A 217 -1.14 8.83 0.76
CA ARG A 217 -0.31 10.04 0.72
C ARG A 217 0.14 10.28 -0.71
N LEU A 218 0.03 11.52 -1.15
CA LEU A 218 0.62 11.98 -2.39
C LEU A 218 1.86 12.81 -2.06
N LEU A 219 3.01 12.30 -2.45
CA LEU A 219 4.32 12.81 -2.06
C LEU A 219 5.03 13.39 -3.28
N GLN A 220 5.77 14.47 -3.08
CA GLN A 220 6.61 15.09 -4.10
C GLN A 220 8.06 15.11 -3.62
N ARG A 221 8.98 14.53 -4.40
CA ARG A 221 10.43 14.54 -4.13
C ARG A 221 11.17 15.16 -5.30
N ALA A 222 12.06 16.12 -5.03
CA ALA A 222 12.94 16.66 -6.08
C ALA A 222 14.02 15.62 -6.41
N LEU A 223 14.36 15.49 -7.68
CA LEU A 223 15.43 14.62 -8.19
C LEU A 223 16.63 15.50 -8.54
N PRO A 224 17.68 15.53 -7.69
CA PRO A 224 18.83 16.41 -7.90
C PRO A 224 19.57 16.10 -9.20
N ASP A 225 19.62 14.82 -9.58
CA ASP A 225 20.49 14.33 -10.65
C ASP A 225 20.06 14.79 -12.06
N ASN A 226 18.76 14.99 -12.27
CA ASN A 226 18.19 15.37 -13.57
C ASN A 226 17.31 16.64 -13.51
N GLY A 227 17.24 17.32 -12.37
CA GLY A 227 16.40 18.50 -12.17
C GLY A 227 14.89 18.22 -12.25
N GLY A 228 14.50 16.94 -12.21
CA GLY A 228 13.11 16.50 -12.27
C GLY A 228 12.45 16.44 -10.89
N VAL A 229 11.19 16.03 -10.90
CA VAL A 229 10.38 15.81 -9.70
C VAL A 229 9.70 14.47 -9.80
N LYS A 230 9.79 13.69 -8.73
CA LYS A 230 9.07 12.44 -8.56
C LYS A 230 7.80 12.68 -7.75
N VAL A 231 6.65 12.54 -8.41
CA VAL A 231 5.34 12.49 -7.76
C VAL A 231 5.05 11.05 -7.41
N THR A 232 4.60 10.78 -6.20
CA THR A 232 4.39 9.41 -5.74
C THR A 232 3.13 9.29 -4.91
N CYS A 233 2.19 8.49 -5.40
CA CYS A 233 1.09 8.04 -4.58
C CYS A 233 1.48 6.77 -3.81
N LEU A 234 1.34 6.83 -2.50
CA LEU A 234 1.53 5.72 -1.57
C LEU A 234 0.21 5.42 -0.87
N ALA A 235 -0.27 4.19 -0.97
CA ALA A 235 -1.28 3.65 -0.08
C ALA A 235 -0.62 2.60 0.82
N THR A 236 -0.82 2.68 2.14
CA THR A 236 -0.24 1.71 3.09
C THR A 236 -1.19 1.46 4.26
N GLY A 237 -1.03 0.34 4.95
CA GLY A 237 -1.79 -0.01 6.14
C GLY A 237 -3.22 -0.46 5.84
N PHE A 238 -3.47 -1.03 4.66
CA PHE A 238 -4.81 -1.51 4.28
C PHE A 238 -4.93 -3.03 4.27
N TYR A 239 -6.16 -3.50 4.45
CA TYR A 239 -6.55 -4.90 4.34
C TYR A 239 -8.05 -4.99 4.01
N PRO A 240 -8.51 -5.87 3.09
CA PRO A 240 -7.78 -6.96 2.42
C PRO A 240 -6.79 -6.50 1.33
N ARG A 241 -6.04 -7.44 0.73
CA ARG A 241 -4.97 -7.13 -0.24
C ARG A 241 -5.39 -6.37 -1.50
N HIS A 242 -6.65 -6.46 -1.91
CA HIS A 242 -7.12 -5.92 -3.19
C HIS A 242 -7.44 -4.42 -3.09
N ILE A 243 -6.61 -3.59 -3.71
CA ILE A 243 -6.77 -2.14 -3.83
C ILE A 243 -6.63 -1.72 -5.29
N ASN A 244 -7.40 -0.72 -5.71
CA ASN A 244 -7.16 -0.02 -6.97
C ASN A 244 -6.60 1.37 -6.66
N LEU A 245 -5.34 1.60 -7.01
CA LEU A 245 -4.60 2.84 -6.80
C LEU A 245 -4.31 3.50 -8.15
N THR A 246 -4.76 4.74 -8.34
CA THR A 246 -4.63 5.46 -9.61
C THR A 246 -4.01 6.82 -9.36
N LEU A 247 -2.92 7.13 -10.08
CA LEU A 247 -2.34 8.47 -10.14
C LEU A 247 -2.96 9.21 -11.32
N LEU A 248 -3.50 10.39 -11.07
CA LEU A 248 -4.15 11.25 -12.05
C LEU A 248 -3.31 12.50 -12.32
N ARG A 249 -3.32 12.95 -13.57
CA ARG A 249 -2.81 14.24 -14.04
C ARG A 249 -3.98 14.97 -14.69
N ASP A 250 -4.36 16.12 -14.13
CA ASP A 250 -5.54 16.91 -14.54
C ASP A 250 -6.83 16.09 -14.63
N GLY A 251 -7.02 15.18 -13.67
CA GLY A 251 -8.17 14.29 -13.60
C GLY A 251 -8.12 13.08 -14.56
N GLN A 252 -7.10 12.97 -15.42
CA GLN A 252 -6.90 11.83 -16.31
C GLN A 252 -5.90 10.81 -15.74
N PRO A 253 -6.16 9.50 -15.85
CA PRO A 253 -5.20 8.47 -15.45
C PRO A 253 -3.89 8.59 -16.21
N VAL A 254 -2.78 8.57 -15.47
CA VAL A 254 -1.45 8.50 -16.07
C VAL A 254 -1.27 7.11 -16.69
N PRO A 255 -0.78 7.00 -17.94
CA PRO A 255 -0.54 5.71 -18.58
C PRO A 255 0.45 4.83 -17.81
N ASP A 256 0.17 3.53 -17.72
CA ASP A 256 0.99 2.58 -16.93
C ASP A 256 2.47 2.55 -17.35
N HIS A 257 2.79 2.78 -18.63
CA HIS A 257 4.18 2.80 -19.13
C HIS A 257 5.02 3.99 -18.60
N GLN A 258 4.39 5.03 -18.06
CA GLN A 258 5.07 6.17 -17.41
C GLN A 258 5.15 5.99 -15.90
N ILE A 259 4.43 5.02 -15.35
CA ILE A 259 4.38 4.75 -13.92
C ILE A 259 5.48 3.76 -13.56
N THR A 260 6.18 4.07 -12.47
CA THR A 260 7.07 3.14 -11.79
C THR A 260 6.43 2.65 -10.50
N GLY A 261 6.65 1.38 -10.19
CA GLY A 261 6.01 0.69 -9.08
C GLY A 261 4.68 0.04 -9.48
N GLY A 262 3.73 0.01 -8.55
CA GLY A 262 2.43 -0.65 -8.71
C GLY A 262 2.39 -2.06 -8.13
N GLU A 263 3.52 -2.58 -7.67
CA GLU A 263 3.56 -3.85 -6.94
C GLU A 263 2.90 -3.71 -5.57
N LEU A 264 2.14 -4.73 -5.19
CA LEU A 264 1.59 -4.87 -3.87
C LEU A 264 2.62 -5.53 -2.95
N LEU A 265 2.98 -4.87 -1.86
CA LEU A 265 3.95 -5.37 -0.90
C LEU A 265 3.28 -5.61 0.46
N PRO A 266 3.65 -6.69 1.18
CA PRO A 266 3.17 -6.95 2.53
C PRO A 266 3.89 -6.06 3.56
N ASN A 267 3.19 -5.71 4.63
CA ASN A 267 3.75 -5.12 5.85
C ASN A 267 3.90 -6.20 6.93
N GLY A 268 4.77 -5.94 7.92
CA GLY A 268 5.01 -6.86 9.04
C GLY A 268 3.84 -7.02 10.03
N ASP A 269 2.84 -6.15 9.95
CA ASP A 269 1.61 -6.17 10.76
C ASP A 269 0.43 -6.90 10.07
N GLY A 270 0.70 -7.57 8.95
CA GLY A 270 -0.30 -8.28 8.15
C GLY A 270 -1.21 -7.36 7.33
N THR A 271 -0.83 -6.10 7.13
CA THR A 271 -1.47 -5.19 6.16
C THR A 271 -0.66 -5.11 4.86
N TYR A 272 -1.13 -4.35 3.88
CA TYR A 272 -0.46 -4.18 2.60
C TYR A 272 -0.13 -2.73 2.30
N GLN A 273 0.77 -2.55 1.34
CA GLN A 273 1.13 -1.27 0.76
C GLN A 273 1.33 -1.35 -0.75
N MET A 274 1.08 -0.25 -1.45
CA MET A 274 1.30 -0.10 -2.88
C MET A 274 1.77 1.32 -3.18
N ARG A 275 2.69 1.47 -4.13
CA ARG A 275 3.26 2.75 -4.53
C ARG A 275 3.24 2.90 -6.04
N LYS A 276 2.65 3.98 -6.56
CA LYS A 276 2.74 4.37 -7.97
C LYS A 276 3.42 5.72 -8.08
N SER A 277 4.49 5.79 -8.86
CA SER A 277 5.32 7.00 -8.99
C SER A 277 5.47 7.42 -10.43
N LEU A 278 5.52 8.72 -10.65
CA LEU A 278 5.69 9.36 -11.94
C LEU A 278 6.82 10.38 -11.82
N GLU A 279 7.73 10.37 -12.77
CA GLU A 279 8.80 11.37 -12.89
C GLU A 279 8.44 12.36 -13.99
N VAL A 280 8.53 13.64 -13.65
CA VAL A 280 8.12 14.77 -14.49
C VAL A 280 9.09 15.93 -14.31
N SER A 281 9.07 16.89 -15.23
CA SER A 281 9.88 18.09 -15.10
C SER A 281 9.39 18.98 -13.94
N THR A 282 10.25 19.88 -13.46
CA THR A 282 9.85 20.87 -12.45
C THR A 282 8.74 21.79 -12.96
N GLU A 283 8.73 22.10 -14.26
CA GLU A 283 7.70 22.91 -14.91
C GLU A 283 6.35 22.19 -14.96
N GLU A 284 6.33 20.91 -15.32
CA GLU A 284 5.09 20.12 -15.37
C GLU A 284 4.41 20.04 -14.00
N VAL A 285 5.18 19.88 -12.92
CA VAL A 285 4.61 19.83 -11.57
C VAL A 285 3.94 21.13 -11.13
N GLN A 286 4.34 22.26 -11.70
CA GLN A 286 3.75 23.56 -11.40
C GLN A 286 2.49 23.84 -12.24
N HIS A 287 2.42 23.30 -13.46
CA HIS A 287 1.33 23.55 -14.40
C HIS A 287 0.20 22.53 -14.34
N HIS A 288 0.48 21.31 -13.89
CA HIS A 288 -0.49 20.23 -13.82
C HIS A 288 -0.93 19.92 -12.39
N GLN A 289 -2.20 19.55 -12.26
CA GLN A 289 -2.76 19.09 -11.00
C GLN A 289 -2.62 17.58 -10.88
N TYR A 290 -1.91 17.12 -9.84
CA TYR A 290 -1.77 15.69 -9.54
C TYR A 290 -2.67 15.28 -8.40
N THR A 291 -3.44 14.22 -8.61
CA THR A 291 -4.35 13.64 -7.62
C THR A 291 -4.10 12.14 -7.54
N CYS A 292 -4.26 11.56 -6.35
CA CYS A 292 -4.27 10.12 -6.19
C CYS A 292 -5.63 9.62 -5.72
N THR A 293 -6.17 8.67 -6.47
CA THR A 293 -7.43 7.99 -6.14
C THR A 293 -7.15 6.58 -5.64
N ALA A 294 -7.73 6.24 -4.49
CA ALA A 294 -7.73 4.89 -3.95
C ALA A 294 -9.16 4.36 -3.83
N GLN A 295 -9.40 3.17 -4.38
CA GLN A 295 -10.62 2.39 -4.17
C GLN A 295 -10.27 1.09 -3.46
N HIS A 296 -10.95 0.81 -2.36
CA HIS A 296 -10.65 -0.34 -1.52
C HIS A 296 -11.91 -0.76 -0.76
N LEU A 297 -12.06 -2.07 -0.49
CA LEU A 297 -13.27 -2.65 0.12
C LEU A 297 -13.62 -2.08 1.51
N SER A 298 -12.65 -1.48 2.20
CA SER A 298 -12.85 -0.84 3.50
C SER A 298 -13.36 0.61 3.41
N LEU A 299 -13.44 1.18 2.22
CA LEU A 299 -13.88 2.54 2.00
C LEU A 299 -15.31 2.53 1.45
N ASP A 300 -16.17 3.41 1.97
CA ASP A 300 -17.55 3.53 1.50
C ASP A 300 -17.61 4.16 0.09
N ASN A 301 -16.62 5.01 -0.22
CA ASN A 301 -16.42 5.67 -1.51
C ASN A 301 -14.92 5.69 -1.85
N LYS A 302 -14.57 6.12 -3.07
CA LYS A 302 -13.17 6.40 -3.41
C LYS A 302 -12.58 7.49 -2.51
N LEU A 303 -11.29 7.36 -2.18
CA LEU A 303 -10.52 8.39 -1.49
C LEU A 303 -9.64 9.11 -2.50
N ASP A 304 -9.86 10.41 -2.67
CA ASP A 304 -9.08 11.27 -3.55
C ASP A 304 -8.17 12.19 -2.71
N ILE A 305 -6.87 12.14 -2.93
CA ILE A 305 -5.86 12.98 -2.26
C ILE A 305 -5.22 13.89 -3.31
N LEU A 306 -5.35 15.20 -3.11
CA LEU A 306 -4.70 16.20 -3.94
C LEU A 306 -3.24 16.37 -3.51
N LEU A 307 -2.34 16.63 -4.46
CA LEU A 307 -0.98 17.01 -4.14
C LEU A 307 -1.01 18.41 -3.49
N GLU A 308 -0.73 18.48 -2.19
CA GLU A 308 -0.54 19.76 -1.53
C GLU A 308 0.68 20.46 -2.14
N PRO A 309 0.55 21.71 -2.60
CA PRO A 309 1.70 22.52 -2.95
C PRO A 309 2.63 22.53 -1.74
N ARG A 310 3.92 22.24 -1.92
CA ARG A 310 4.90 22.46 -0.84
C ARG A 310 4.67 23.88 -0.33
N PRO A 311 4.48 24.11 0.99
CA PRO A 311 4.52 25.46 1.51
C PRO A 311 5.86 25.99 1.04
N GLY A 312 5.81 26.99 0.16
CA GLY A 312 7.01 27.55 -0.40
C GLY A 312 7.94 27.82 0.76
N GLN A 313 9.22 27.48 0.60
CA GLN A 313 10.21 28.36 1.19
C GLN A 313 9.90 29.71 0.57
N ASN A 314 9.04 30.47 1.26
CA ASN A 314 8.63 31.78 0.86
C ASN A 314 9.83 32.66 1.17
N HIS A 315 10.95 32.44 0.48
CA HIS A 315 12.11 33.32 0.49
C HIS A 315 11.65 34.74 0.17
N VAL A 316 10.58 34.88 -0.62
CA VAL A 316 9.89 36.16 -0.84
C VAL A 316 9.23 36.72 0.42
N VAL A 317 8.45 35.93 1.17
CA VAL A 317 7.81 36.43 2.41
C VAL A 317 8.86 36.70 3.50
N VAL A 318 9.86 35.82 3.64
CA VAL A 318 10.98 36.02 4.57
C VAL A 318 11.81 37.23 4.15
N ALA A 319 12.11 37.42 2.86
CA ALA A 319 12.82 38.60 2.38
C ALA A 319 12.01 39.89 2.56
N VAL A 320 10.69 39.88 2.31
CA VAL A 320 9.82 41.04 2.54
C VAL A 320 9.72 41.38 4.04
N VAL A 321 9.62 40.38 4.91
CA VAL A 321 9.61 40.58 6.37
C VAL A 321 10.97 41.11 6.86
N MET A 322 12.08 40.57 6.36
CA MET A 322 13.42 41.05 6.71
C MET A 322 13.69 42.46 6.17
N LEU A 323 13.26 42.77 4.95
CA LEU A 323 13.40 44.09 4.34
C LEU A 323 12.59 45.14 5.12
N THR A 324 11.36 44.81 5.51
CA THR A 324 10.53 45.72 6.32
C THR A 324 11.12 45.95 7.71
N LEU A 325 11.60 44.89 8.39
CA LEU A 325 12.23 45.00 9.71
C LEU A 325 13.53 45.83 9.71
N VAL A 326 14.30 45.80 8.62
CA VAL A 326 15.56 46.57 8.52
C VAL A 326 15.31 47.99 8.02
N CYS A 327 14.47 48.18 7.02
CA CYS A 327 14.27 49.49 6.40
C CYS A 327 13.45 50.46 7.27
N LEU A 328 12.47 49.97 8.04
CA LEU A 328 11.65 50.81 8.93
C LEU A 328 12.47 51.55 10.01
N PRO A 329 13.33 50.88 10.81
CA PRO A 329 14.12 51.58 11.82
C PRO A 329 15.16 52.53 11.22
N VAL A 330 15.79 52.16 10.10
CA VAL A 330 16.74 53.05 9.39
C VAL A 330 16.03 54.31 8.90
N PHE A 331 14.82 54.18 8.36
CA PHE A 331 14.01 55.31 7.91
C PHE A 331 13.61 56.22 9.10
N ILE A 332 13.22 55.63 10.24
CA ILE A 332 12.88 56.39 11.45
C ILE A 332 14.10 57.15 11.99
N ILE A 333 15.28 56.50 12.04
CA ILE A 333 16.53 57.14 12.47
C ILE A 333 16.90 58.28 11.52
N PHE A 334 16.80 58.06 10.21
CA PHE A 334 17.09 59.07 9.20
C PHE A 334 16.18 60.30 9.36
N VAL A 335 14.87 60.10 9.53
CA VAL A 335 13.90 61.19 9.76
C VAL A 335 14.19 61.93 11.07
N PHE A 336 14.55 61.21 12.13
CA PHE A 336 14.88 61.81 13.43
C PHE A 336 16.16 62.66 13.35
N CYS A 337 17.20 62.15 12.71
CA CYS A 337 18.43 62.89 12.44
C CYS A 337 18.18 64.13 11.57
N TRP A 338 17.35 64.02 10.52
CA TRP A 338 17.02 65.16 9.67
C TRP A 338 16.22 66.25 10.39
N LYS A 339 15.29 65.86 11.27
CA LYS A 339 14.56 66.83 12.11
C LYS A 339 15.48 67.53 13.10
N ARG A 340 16.48 66.84 13.67
CA ARG A 340 17.51 67.49 14.54
C ARG A 340 18.39 68.48 13.78
N ILE A 341 18.77 68.17 12.53
CA ILE A 341 19.60 69.06 11.71
C ILE A 341 18.83 70.33 11.32
N LYS A 342 17.53 70.23 10.99
CA LYS A 342 16.68 71.42 10.74
C LYS A 342 16.39 72.23 12.02
N GLY A 343 16.35 71.60 13.19
CA GLY A 343 16.23 72.31 14.47
C GLY A 343 17.47 73.13 14.83
N SER A 344 18.66 72.70 14.40
CA SER A 344 19.92 73.38 14.73
C SER A 344 20.23 74.61 13.87
N GLN A 345 19.54 74.82 12.74
CA GLN A 345 19.67 76.07 11.97
C GLN A 345 18.84 77.22 12.54
N LYS A 346 17.83 76.96 13.38
CA LYS A 346 17.02 78.00 14.02
C LYS A 346 17.68 78.63 15.26
N SER A 347 18.74 78.02 15.80
CA SER A 347 19.46 78.49 16.99
C SER A 347 20.73 79.30 16.68
N LYS A 348 21.10 79.47 15.40
CA LYS A 348 22.28 80.26 15.00
C LYS A 348 21.95 81.70 14.58
N GLU A 349 20.67 82.07 14.50
CA GLU A 349 20.24 83.45 14.25
C GLU A 349 20.06 84.25 15.56
N ASP A 350 19.68 83.62 16.67
CA ASP A 350 19.37 84.31 17.95
C ASP A 350 20.57 84.55 18.90
N VAL A 351 21.82 84.30 18.50
CA VAL A 351 23.01 84.47 19.38
C VAL A 351 23.87 85.68 19.01
N LYS A 352 23.41 86.56 18.10
CA LYS A 352 24.18 87.74 17.68
C LYS A 352 23.63 89.08 18.12
N GLU A 353 22.57 89.11 18.92
CA GLU A 353 21.83 90.33 19.26
C GLU A 353 21.54 90.43 20.77
N GLU A 354 22.54 90.25 21.63
CA GLU A 354 22.39 90.60 23.05
C GLU A 354 23.75 90.89 23.71
N SER A 355 24.37 92.02 23.34
CA SER A 355 25.42 92.66 24.15
C SER A 355 25.58 94.15 23.80
N GLU A 356 24.57 94.94 24.13
CA GLU A 356 24.59 96.39 24.39
C GLU A 356 23.16 96.66 24.91
N GLU A 357 22.90 97.04 26.16
CA GLU A 357 23.15 98.37 26.72
C GLU A 357 22.57 98.37 28.17
N ALA A 358 23.20 99.05 29.13
CA ALA A 358 22.62 99.28 30.47
C ALA A 358 22.74 100.76 30.86
N PRO A 359 21.77 101.34 31.61
CA PRO A 359 21.53 102.79 31.64
C PRO A 359 22.01 103.51 32.92
N GLN A 360 22.18 104.84 32.78
CA GLN A 360 22.23 105.87 33.85
C GLN A 360 20.83 105.97 34.53
N GLU A 361 20.56 106.54 35.72
CA GLU A 361 21.07 107.67 36.51
C GLU A 361 20.33 107.55 37.89
N GLU A 362 20.80 108.01 39.06
CA GLU A 362 20.55 109.34 39.62
C GLU A 362 21.23 109.51 41.02
N GLU A 363 21.52 110.78 41.30
CA GLU A 363 22.07 111.52 42.46
C GLU A 363 21.56 111.14 43.89
N PRO A 364 22.16 111.63 45.03
CA PRO A 364 22.33 113.07 45.29
C PRO A 364 23.48 113.57 46.21
N LEU A 365 23.73 114.89 46.08
CA LEU A 365 24.02 115.91 47.12
C LEU A 365 25.37 115.97 47.87
N GLU A 366 26.19 116.90 47.37
CA GLU A 366 26.86 118.03 48.05
C GLU A 366 27.64 117.91 49.39
N THR A 367 28.85 118.48 49.30
CA THR A 367 29.49 119.48 50.20
C THR A 367 30.51 119.07 51.28
N LEU A 368 31.70 119.72 51.12
CA LEU A 368 32.66 120.23 52.13
C LEU A 368 33.30 119.23 53.12
N SER A 369 34.50 119.41 53.66
CA SER A 369 35.68 120.27 53.47
C SER A 369 36.68 119.77 54.52
N SER A 370 37.98 119.83 54.19
CA SER A 370 39.15 120.01 55.07
C SER A 370 39.46 119.03 56.20
N GLY A 371 40.69 118.52 56.17
CA GLY A 371 41.37 117.84 57.28
C GLY A 371 42.67 117.20 56.82
#